data_AF-A0AAE3P158-F1
#
_entry.id   AF-A0AAE3P158-F1
#
_cell.length_a   1.000
_cell.length_b   1.000
_cell.length_c   1.000
_cell.angle_alpha   90.00
_cell.angle_beta   90.00
_cell.angle_gamma   90.00
#
_symmetry.space_group_name_H-M   'P 1'
#
loop_
_entity.id
_entity.type
_entity.pdbx_description
1 polymer ?
#
loop_
_entity_poly.entity_id
_entity_poly.type
_entity_poly.pdbx_seq_one_letter_code
_entity_poly.pdbx_strand_id
1 'polypeptide(L)'
;MRNIIFILIIFPLFTFAQEIDIKDALKQIEAGNIKEAEKSLKSFQAKNPIDHSVKFLDAVLTQNAKEAVKKFEDYFKKYQTSKYADASLFRIFSYYYALGFYKKADTLLTQLKTKFPNSPYLKTADKTIPDFDDVEFAEDKSLEKEKTDISKSAGKYSIQVGAFLSLENATKLSEQLKKENFPSEIIQKEIGGSVLNVVYAGNFQNEIDAKKYLEVINKKFNVSARIVLK
;
A
#
# COMPACT_ATOMS: atom_id res chain seq x y z
N MET A 1 -45.02 62.07 0.93
CA MET A 1 -45.12 60.63 0.57
C MET A 1 -43.75 60.02 0.85
N ARG A 2 -43.64 59.08 1.79
CA ARG A 2 -42.35 58.50 2.20
C ARG A 2 -42.24 57.10 1.59
N ASN A 3 -41.35 56.96 0.61
CA ASN A 3 -41.13 55.69 -0.10
C ASN A 3 -40.30 54.76 0.79
N ILE A 4 -40.87 53.63 1.18
CA ILE A 4 -40.18 52.58 1.94
C ILE A 4 -39.59 51.60 0.94
N ILE A 5 -38.26 51.55 0.85
CA ILE A 5 -37.52 50.60 0.02
C ILE A 5 -37.28 49.34 0.86
N PHE A 6 -37.91 48.23 0.48
CA PHE A 6 -37.64 46.91 1.03
C PHE A 6 -36.36 46.35 0.38
N ILE A 7 -35.25 46.31 1.12
CA ILE A 7 -34.04 45.60 0.71
C ILE A 7 -34.22 44.12 1.06
N LEU A 8 -34.41 43.28 0.04
CA LEU A 8 -34.47 41.83 0.16
C LEU A 8 -33.03 41.30 0.27
N ILE A 9 -32.56 41.02 1.49
CA ILE A 9 -31.27 40.37 1.72
C ILE A 9 -31.39 38.89 1.36
N ILE A 10 -30.94 38.52 0.16
CA ILE A 10 -30.76 37.12 -0.24
C ILE A 10 -29.47 36.64 0.41
N PHE A 11 -29.58 35.99 1.57
CA PHE A 11 -28.46 35.33 2.23
C PHE A 11 -28.14 34.03 1.47
N PRO A 12 -26.95 33.85 0.87
CA PRO A 12 -26.60 32.59 0.22
C PRO A 12 -26.52 31.50 1.29
N LEU A 13 -27.53 30.63 1.31
CA LEU A 13 -27.53 29.41 2.10
C LEU A 13 -26.46 28.48 1.53
N PHE A 14 -25.26 28.51 2.12
CA PHE A 14 -24.24 27.50 1.86
C PHE A 14 -24.75 26.15 2.41
N THR A 15 -25.35 25.34 1.53
CA THR A 15 -25.71 23.97 1.87
C THR A 15 -24.44 23.13 1.94
N PHE A 16 -23.93 22.88 3.15
CA PHE A 16 -22.91 21.85 3.37
C PHE A 16 -23.56 20.48 3.22
N ALA A 17 -23.31 19.80 2.10
CA ALA A 17 -23.70 18.40 1.97
C ALA A 17 -22.95 17.58 3.03
N GLN A 18 -23.68 16.90 3.92
CA GLN A 18 -23.08 16.03 4.93
C GLN A 18 -22.49 14.79 4.26
N GLU A 19 -21.18 14.63 4.42
CA GLU A 19 -20.42 13.48 3.93
C GLU A 19 -20.74 12.23 4.76
N ILE A 20 -20.83 11.06 4.11
CA ILE A 20 -20.98 9.79 4.84
C ILE A 20 -19.73 9.52 5.70
N ASP A 21 -19.95 9.26 7.00
CA ASP A 21 -18.86 8.83 7.88
C ASP A 21 -18.53 7.35 7.65
N ILE A 22 -17.38 7.12 7.03
CA ILE A 22 -16.84 5.78 6.77
C ILE A 22 -15.79 5.34 7.81
N LYS A 23 -15.50 6.14 8.84
CA LYS A 23 -14.40 5.88 9.78
C LYS A 23 -14.50 4.51 10.43
N ASP A 24 -15.70 4.11 10.84
CA ASP A 24 -15.86 2.81 11.50
C ASP A 24 -15.62 1.66 10.52
N ALA A 25 -16.01 1.80 9.24
CA ALA A 25 -15.67 0.82 8.22
C ALA A 25 -14.15 0.74 7.98
N LEU A 26 -13.45 1.88 7.97
CA LEU A 26 -11.99 1.91 7.89
C LEU A 26 -11.34 1.23 9.10
N LYS A 27 -11.83 1.45 10.32
CA LYS A 27 -11.37 0.73 11.52
C LYS A 27 -11.61 -0.77 11.44
N GLN A 28 -12.74 -1.21 10.88
CA GLN A 28 -12.99 -2.64 10.65
C GLN A 28 -11.97 -3.23 9.67
N ILE A 29 -11.61 -2.50 8.62
CA ILE A 29 -10.55 -2.91 7.69
C ILE A 29 -9.21 -3.04 8.40
N GLU A 30 -8.85 -2.05 9.22
CA GLU A 30 -7.62 -2.06 10.02
C GLU A 30 -7.58 -3.23 11.02
N ALA A 31 -8.73 -3.60 11.58
CA ALA A 31 -8.89 -4.75 12.47
C ALA A 31 -8.92 -6.11 11.74
N GLY A 32 -8.92 -6.12 10.39
CA GLY A 32 -9.04 -7.33 9.58
C GLY A 32 -10.47 -7.85 9.39
N ASN A 33 -11.47 -7.13 9.89
CA ASN A 33 -12.89 -7.44 9.78
C ASN A 33 -13.46 -6.98 8.42
N ILE A 34 -12.94 -7.56 7.34
CA ILE A 34 -13.26 -7.15 5.96
C ILE A 34 -14.74 -7.34 5.62
N LYS A 35 -15.37 -8.42 6.11
CA LYS A 35 -16.78 -8.73 5.83
C LYS A 35 -17.73 -7.67 6.40
N GLU A 36 -17.44 -7.17 7.59
CA GLU A 36 -18.18 -6.12 8.28
C GLU A 36 -18.03 -4.78 7.54
N ALA A 37 -16.81 -4.49 7.06
CA ALA A 37 -16.54 -3.31 6.24
C ALA A 37 -17.27 -3.39 4.88
N GLU A 38 -17.29 -4.54 4.21
CA GLU A 38 -18.04 -4.77 2.98
C GLU A 38 -19.56 -4.60 3.19
N LYS A 39 -20.10 -5.10 4.31
CA LYS A 39 -21.51 -4.89 4.67
C LYS A 39 -21.81 -3.40 4.85
N SER A 40 -20.91 -2.68 5.52
CA SER A 40 -21.03 -1.23 5.71
C SER A 40 -20.99 -0.49 4.38
N LEU A 41 -20.05 -0.85 3.49
CA LEU A 41 -19.94 -0.30 2.14
C LEU A 41 -21.24 -0.47 1.35
N LYS A 42 -21.82 -1.68 1.34
CA LYS A 42 -23.11 -1.94 0.66
C LYS A 42 -24.23 -1.06 1.22
N SER A 43 -24.28 -0.87 2.54
CA SER A 43 -25.25 0.03 3.18
C SER A 43 -25.05 1.49 2.76
N PHE A 44 -23.80 1.96 2.69
CA PHE A 44 -23.49 3.33 2.28
C PHE A 44 -23.82 3.57 0.81
N GLN A 45 -23.50 2.62 -0.07
CA GLN A 45 -23.83 2.70 -1.51
C GLN A 45 -25.34 2.75 -1.75
N ALA A 46 -26.13 2.01 -0.96
CA ALA A 46 -27.59 2.07 -1.05
C ALA A 46 -28.17 3.44 -0.62
N LYS A 47 -27.51 4.12 0.33
CA LYS A 47 -27.94 5.44 0.83
C LYS A 47 -27.48 6.59 -0.06
N ASN A 48 -26.21 6.57 -0.47
CA ASN A 48 -25.62 7.61 -1.31
C ASN A 48 -24.43 7.05 -2.12
N PRO A 49 -24.67 6.53 -3.33
CA PRO A 49 -23.62 5.91 -4.15
C PRO A 49 -22.65 6.94 -4.78
N ILE A 50 -23.02 8.22 -4.81
CA ILE A 50 -22.23 9.27 -5.47
C ILE A 50 -21.22 9.90 -4.49
N ASP A 51 -21.45 9.74 -3.18
CA ASP A 51 -20.58 10.22 -2.11
C ASP A 51 -19.13 9.78 -2.32
N HIS A 52 -18.21 10.74 -2.25
CA HIS A 52 -16.80 10.47 -2.55
C HIS A 52 -16.17 9.55 -1.50
N SER A 53 -16.62 9.60 -0.26
CA SER A 53 -16.04 8.78 0.83
C SER A 53 -16.44 7.32 0.66
N VAL A 54 -17.66 7.09 0.19
CA VAL A 54 -18.10 5.75 -0.23
C VAL A 54 -17.26 5.23 -1.41
N LYS A 55 -16.94 6.07 -2.39
CA LYS A 55 -16.04 5.68 -3.51
C LYS A 55 -14.62 5.39 -3.05
N PHE A 56 -14.10 6.14 -2.10
CA PHE A 56 -12.81 5.86 -1.50
C PHE A 56 -12.82 4.51 -0.76
N LEU A 57 -13.85 4.26 0.06
CA LEU A 57 -14.01 2.99 0.77
C LEU A 57 -14.12 1.79 -0.20
N ASP A 58 -14.84 1.95 -1.32
CA ASP A 58 -14.91 0.96 -2.39
C ASP A 58 -13.53 0.65 -2.98
N ALA A 59 -12.72 1.67 -3.25
CA ALA A 59 -11.35 1.50 -3.73
C ALA A 59 -10.47 0.74 -2.70
N VAL A 60 -10.61 1.03 -1.40
CA VAL A 60 -9.88 0.36 -0.32
C VAL A 60 -10.26 -1.13 -0.20
N LEU A 61 -11.53 -1.46 -0.36
CA LEU A 61 -12.03 -2.85 -0.27
C LEU A 61 -11.85 -3.65 -1.57
N THR A 62 -11.36 -3.02 -2.65
CA THR A 62 -11.14 -3.70 -3.92
C THR A 62 -9.93 -4.63 -3.81
N GLN A 63 -10.16 -5.93 -3.91
CA GLN A 63 -9.11 -6.95 -3.75
C GLN A 63 -8.09 -6.97 -4.90
N ASN A 64 -8.54 -6.71 -6.13
CA ASN A 64 -7.66 -6.70 -7.29
C ASN A 64 -6.84 -5.39 -7.31
N ALA A 65 -5.53 -5.49 -7.20
CA ALA A 65 -4.65 -4.31 -7.14
C ALA A 65 -4.73 -3.40 -8.37
N LYS A 66 -4.87 -3.97 -9.59
CA LYS A 66 -5.01 -3.20 -10.85
C LYS A 66 -6.32 -2.43 -10.90
N GLU A 67 -7.39 -3.04 -10.40
CA GLU A 67 -8.69 -2.37 -10.30
C GLU A 67 -8.68 -1.29 -9.21
N ALA A 68 -8.10 -1.60 -8.04
CA ALA A 68 -8.00 -0.68 -6.92
C ALA A 68 -7.21 0.59 -7.30
N VAL A 69 -6.05 0.46 -7.96
CA VAL A 69 -5.26 1.63 -8.38
C VAL A 69 -6.04 2.50 -9.36
N LYS A 70 -6.78 1.90 -10.31
CA LYS A 70 -7.62 2.66 -11.24
C LYS A 70 -8.69 3.45 -10.49
N LYS A 71 -9.35 2.84 -9.51
CA LYS A 71 -10.33 3.53 -8.65
C LYS A 71 -9.68 4.68 -7.87
N PHE A 72 -8.48 4.49 -7.32
CA PHE A 72 -7.75 5.57 -6.64
C PHE A 72 -7.32 6.69 -7.60
N GLU A 73 -6.86 6.37 -8.81
CA GLU A 73 -6.53 7.36 -9.84
C GLU A 73 -7.75 8.19 -10.23
N ASP A 74 -8.89 7.53 -10.50
CA ASP A 74 -10.15 8.18 -10.79
C ASP A 74 -10.65 9.03 -9.62
N TYR A 75 -10.50 8.53 -8.40
CA TYR A 75 -10.84 9.24 -7.17
C TYR A 75 -10.00 10.51 -7.03
N PHE A 76 -8.68 10.36 -7.07
CA PHE A 76 -7.75 11.48 -6.89
C PHE A 76 -7.95 12.54 -7.97
N LYS A 77 -8.16 12.14 -9.23
CA LYS A 77 -8.43 13.07 -10.33
C LYS A 77 -9.64 13.95 -10.06
N LYS A 78 -10.72 13.39 -9.48
CA LYS A 78 -11.99 14.08 -9.24
C LYS A 78 -12.05 14.82 -7.90
N TYR A 79 -11.36 14.32 -6.88
CA TYR A 79 -11.53 14.74 -5.49
C TYR A 79 -10.21 15.19 -4.85
N GLN A 80 -9.45 16.06 -5.53
CA GLN A 80 -8.12 16.49 -5.07
C GLN A 80 -8.10 17.24 -3.73
N THR A 81 -9.22 17.83 -3.32
CA THR A 81 -9.38 18.55 -2.05
C THR A 81 -10.00 17.69 -0.94
N SER A 82 -10.32 16.43 -1.24
CA SER A 82 -10.88 15.52 -0.25
C SER A 82 -9.87 15.20 0.85
N LYS A 83 -10.36 14.94 2.07
CA LYS A 83 -9.55 14.43 3.19
C LYS A 83 -8.94 13.05 2.94
N TYR A 84 -9.34 12.36 1.87
CA TYR A 84 -8.76 11.08 1.43
C TYR A 84 -7.89 11.21 0.17
N ALA A 85 -7.68 12.43 -0.34
CA ALA A 85 -6.92 12.65 -1.56
C ALA A 85 -5.44 12.26 -1.38
N ASP A 86 -4.85 12.60 -0.25
CA ASP A 86 -3.48 12.24 0.10
C ASP A 86 -3.32 10.72 0.28
N ALA A 87 -4.28 10.07 0.95
CA ALA A 87 -4.33 8.63 1.10
C ALA A 87 -4.45 7.93 -0.25
N SER A 88 -5.28 8.45 -1.15
CA SER A 88 -5.43 7.91 -2.51
C SER A 88 -4.14 8.03 -3.30
N LEU A 89 -3.50 9.21 -3.27
CA LEU A 89 -2.23 9.44 -3.94
C LEU A 89 -1.12 8.54 -3.39
N PHE A 90 -1.09 8.34 -2.07
CA PHE A 90 -0.18 7.40 -1.43
C PHE A 90 -0.44 5.94 -1.83
N ARG A 91 -1.70 5.52 -2.01
CA ARG A 91 -2.05 4.18 -2.51
C ARG A 91 -1.60 3.97 -3.96
N ILE A 92 -1.75 4.98 -4.81
CA ILE A 92 -1.25 4.96 -6.20
C ILE A 92 0.28 4.87 -6.21
N PHE A 93 0.94 5.71 -5.41
CA PHE A 93 2.40 5.65 -5.20
C PHE A 93 2.84 4.24 -4.79
N SER A 94 2.23 3.69 -3.75
CA SER A 94 2.57 2.37 -3.20
C SER A 94 2.42 1.27 -4.24
N TYR A 95 1.38 1.35 -5.08
CA TYR A 95 1.16 0.40 -6.17
C TYR A 95 2.29 0.45 -7.21
N TYR A 96 2.63 1.63 -7.74
CA TYR A 96 3.69 1.75 -8.74
C TYR A 96 5.08 1.45 -8.15
N TYR A 97 5.30 1.83 -6.89
CA TYR A 97 6.51 1.47 -6.15
C TYR A 97 6.64 -0.05 -6.00
N ALA A 98 5.57 -0.76 -5.61
CA ALA A 98 5.59 -2.21 -5.46
C ALA A 98 5.81 -2.97 -6.79
N LEU A 99 5.44 -2.36 -7.91
CA LEU A 99 5.70 -2.90 -9.26
C LEU A 99 7.09 -2.51 -9.81
N GLY A 100 7.88 -1.73 -9.07
CA GLY A 100 9.20 -1.27 -9.51
C GLY A 100 9.20 -0.09 -10.48
N PHE A 101 8.04 0.54 -10.72
CA PHE A 101 7.95 1.75 -11.55
C PHE A 101 8.39 2.99 -10.76
N TYR A 102 9.66 3.03 -10.35
CA TYR A 102 10.17 4.02 -9.41
C TYR A 102 10.10 5.44 -9.92
N LYS A 103 10.37 5.69 -11.21
CA LYS A 103 10.22 7.04 -11.80
C LYS A 103 8.80 7.60 -11.67
N LYS A 104 7.80 6.74 -11.90
CA LYS A 104 6.39 7.10 -11.72
C LYS A 104 6.05 7.27 -10.25
N ALA A 105 6.57 6.40 -9.39
CA ALA A 105 6.39 6.49 -7.95
C ALA A 105 6.99 7.81 -7.39
N ASP A 106 8.21 8.17 -7.79
CA ASP A 106 8.87 9.42 -7.39
C ASP A 106 8.07 10.65 -7.82
N THR A 107 7.54 10.65 -9.04
CA THR A 107 6.64 11.72 -9.51
C THR A 107 5.41 11.86 -8.60
N LEU A 108 4.81 10.74 -8.19
CA LEU A 108 3.65 10.71 -7.30
C LEU A 108 4.02 11.12 -5.86
N LEU A 109 5.21 10.76 -5.38
CA LEU A 109 5.70 11.20 -4.08
C LEU A 109 5.98 12.69 -4.06
N THR A 110 6.62 13.23 -5.09
CA THR A 110 6.83 14.68 -5.25
C THR A 110 5.48 15.40 -5.29
N GLN A 111 4.50 14.85 -5.99
CA GLN A 111 3.14 15.39 -5.97
C GLN A 111 2.50 15.32 -4.57
N LEU A 112 2.75 14.26 -3.80
CA LEU A 112 2.26 14.12 -2.43
C LEU A 112 2.90 15.16 -1.49
N LYS A 113 4.23 15.36 -1.58
CA LYS A 113 4.98 16.36 -0.81
C LYS A 113 4.50 17.78 -1.09
N THR A 114 4.29 18.10 -2.37
CA THR A 114 3.92 19.44 -2.81
C THR A 114 2.46 19.77 -2.50
N LYS A 115 1.53 18.85 -2.76
CA LYS A 115 0.09 19.08 -2.54
C LYS A 115 -0.36 18.83 -1.11
N PHE A 116 0.29 17.92 -0.38
CA PHE A 116 -0.11 17.49 0.96
C PHE A 116 1.07 17.47 1.94
N PRO A 117 1.71 18.63 2.22
CA PRO A 117 2.91 18.70 3.04
C PRO A 117 2.73 18.22 4.48
N ASN A 118 1.50 18.23 5.00
CA ASN A 118 1.17 17.75 6.35
C ASN A 118 0.62 16.31 6.36
N SER A 119 0.69 15.60 5.24
CA SER A 119 0.14 14.26 5.15
C SER A 119 0.89 13.28 6.05
N PRO A 120 0.18 12.42 6.83
CA PRO A 120 0.83 11.41 7.66
C PRO A 120 1.62 10.38 6.84
N TYR A 121 1.34 10.25 5.54
CA TYR A 121 1.96 9.27 4.66
C TYR A 121 3.39 9.63 4.22
N LEU A 122 3.79 10.90 4.35
CA LEU A 122 5.13 11.36 3.91
C LEU A 122 6.26 10.69 4.68
N LYS A 123 6.08 10.49 6.00
CA LYS A 123 7.09 9.83 6.86
C LYS A 123 7.38 8.38 6.44
N THR A 124 6.38 7.71 5.88
CA THR A 124 6.49 6.34 5.39
C THR A 124 7.07 6.32 3.99
N ALA A 125 6.63 7.22 3.11
CA ALA A 125 7.05 7.27 1.72
C ALA A 125 8.53 7.64 1.54
N ASP A 126 9.07 8.56 2.34
CA ASP A 126 10.48 8.97 2.27
C ASP A 126 11.46 7.86 2.65
N LYS A 127 11.06 6.95 3.53
CA LYS A 127 11.90 5.81 3.93
C LYS A 127 11.89 4.69 2.90
N THR A 128 10.97 4.73 1.95
CA THR A 128 10.76 3.64 0.99
C THR A 128 11.49 3.82 -0.31
N ILE A 129 12.04 4.98 -0.68
CA ILE A 129 12.73 5.13 -1.98
C ILE A 129 14.25 4.93 -1.79
N PRO A 130 14.82 3.82 -2.29
CA PRO A 130 16.26 3.72 -2.51
C PRO A 130 16.71 4.65 -3.65
N ASP A 131 17.85 5.33 -3.47
CA ASP A 131 18.52 6.12 -4.52
C ASP A 131 18.88 5.19 -5.68
N PHE A 132 18.14 5.30 -6.79
CA PHE A 132 18.44 4.57 -8.01
C PHE A 132 18.34 5.52 -9.20
N ASP A 133 19.50 5.93 -9.70
CA ASP A 133 19.64 6.47 -11.04
C ASP A 133 19.21 5.39 -12.05
N ASP A 134 18.18 5.72 -12.82
CA ASP A 134 17.68 5.08 -14.05
C ASP A 134 18.05 3.60 -14.28
N VAL A 135 17.17 2.69 -13.88
CA VAL A 135 17.13 1.34 -14.48
C VAL A 135 15.73 1.04 -14.98
N GLU A 136 15.51 1.28 -16.27
CA GLU A 136 14.38 0.74 -17.03
C GLU A 136 14.50 -0.79 -17.10
N PHE A 137 13.51 -1.50 -16.57
CA PHE A 137 13.35 -2.92 -16.85
C PHE A 137 12.24 -3.11 -17.88
N ALA A 138 12.66 -3.51 -19.08
CA ALA A 138 11.81 -3.97 -20.16
C ALA A 138 11.19 -5.34 -19.81
N GLU A 139 9.95 -5.56 -20.27
CA GLU A 139 9.29 -6.87 -20.25
C GLU A 139 9.94 -7.84 -21.25
N ASP A 140 10.25 -9.09 -20.84
CA ASP A 140 9.57 -10.34 -21.28
C ASP A 140 10.38 -11.62 -20.90
N LYS A 141 9.64 -12.74 -20.71
CA LYS A 141 9.95 -14.20 -20.73
C LYS A 141 11.41 -14.65 -20.92
N SER A 142 11.96 -15.63 -20.18
CA SER A 142 11.52 -17.03 -20.12
C SER A 142 12.47 -17.92 -19.27
N LEU A 143 11.89 -18.98 -18.68
CA LEU A 143 12.37 -20.35 -18.40
C LEU A 143 13.53 -20.70 -17.42
N GLU A 144 13.13 -21.51 -16.43
CA GLU A 144 13.72 -22.73 -15.81
C GLU A 144 15.10 -22.78 -15.10
N LYS A 145 14.97 -23.17 -13.81
CA LYS A 145 15.75 -24.12 -12.97
C LYS A 145 17.28 -24.08 -13.01
N GLU A 146 17.82 -23.74 -11.84
CA GLU A 146 18.90 -24.53 -11.25
C GLU A 146 18.74 -24.61 -9.72
N LYS A 147 18.87 -25.83 -9.18
CA LYS A 147 18.96 -26.10 -7.74
C LYS A 147 20.42 -25.93 -7.34
N THR A 148 20.71 -25.18 -6.30
CA THR A 148 22.01 -25.24 -5.63
C THR A 148 21.85 -24.95 -4.15
N ASP A 149 22.51 -25.75 -3.32
CA ASP A 149 22.35 -25.79 -1.87
C ASP A 149 22.63 -24.44 -1.17
N ILE A 150 21.66 -23.99 -0.36
CA ILE A 150 21.79 -22.80 0.50
C ILE A 150 22.51 -23.23 1.79
N SER A 151 23.85 -23.25 1.75
CA SER A 151 24.69 -23.54 2.92
C SER A 151 24.85 -22.33 3.85
N LYS A 152 24.85 -22.62 5.15
CA LYS A 152 24.91 -21.75 6.33
C LYS A 152 26.21 -20.93 6.44
N SER A 153 26.42 -19.96 5.56
CA SER A 153 27.43 -18.92 5.72
C SER A 153 26.76 -17.61 6.14
N ALA A 154 27.43 -16.79 6.95
CA ALA A 154 26.97 -15.45 7.33
C ALA A 154 26.99 -14.54 6.09
N GLY A 155 25.96 -14.67 5.27
CA GLY A 155 25.75 -13.86 4.09
C GLY A 155 25.43 -12.41 4.44
N LYS A 156 25.87 -11.52 3.56
CA LYS A 156 25.65 -10.08 3.64
C LYS A 156 24.21 -9.69 3.27
N TYR A 157 23.49 -10.55 2.56
CA TYR A 157 22.15 -10.29 2.04
C TYR A 157 21.15 -11.36 2.50
N SER A 158 19.90 -10.95 2.71
CA SER A 158 18.77 -11.84 2.95
C SER A 158 17.53 -11.32 2.22
N ILE A 159 16.50 -12.15 2.08
CA ILE A 159 15.26 -11.76 1.41
C ILE A 159 14.19 -11.53 2.47
N GLN A 160 13.75 -10.28 2.64
CA GLN A 160 12.58 -9.97 3.47
C GLN A 160 11.32 -10.38 2.71
N VAL A 161 10.64 -11.42 3.21
CA VAL A 161 9.45 -11.99 2.57
C VAL A 161 8.16 -11.34 3.07
N GLY A 162 8.14 -10.87 4.32
CA GLY A 162 6.99 -10.18 4.89
C GLY A 162 7.29 -9.53 6.23
N ALA A 163 6.40 -8.65 6.67
CA ALA A 163 6.42 -8.05 8.00
C ALA A 163 5.01 -8.04 8.58
N PHE A 164 4.82 -8.69 9.73
CA PHE A 164 3.50 -8.97 10.29
C PHE A 164 3.41 -8.45 11.73
N LEU A 165 2.29 -7.81 12.07
CA LEU A 165 1.98 -7.51 13.48
C LEU A 165 1.75 -8.81 14.28
N SER A 166 1.14 -9.82 13.65
CA SER A 166 0.90 -11.13 14.27
C SER A 166 2.11 -12.05 14.11
N LEU A 167 2.63 -12.55 15.24
CA LEU A 167 3.69 -13.56 15.28
C LEU A 167 3.23 -14.90 14.66
N GLU A 168 1.95 -15.26 14.83
CA GLU A 168 1.40 -16.49 14.27
C GLU A 168 1.45 -16.48 12.74
N ASN A 169 1.09 -15.35 12.11
CA ASN A 169 1.16 -15.19 10.65
C ASN A 169 2.60 -15.23 10.14
N ALA A 170 3.52 -14.57 10.85
CA ALA A 170 4.96 -14.64 10.53
C ALA A 170 5.49 -16.08 10.65
N THR A 171 5.04 -16.83 11.67
CA THR A 171 5.45 -18.22 11.91
C THR A 171 4.94 -19.13 10.80
N LYS A 172 3.65 -19.01 10.40
CA LYS A 172 3.09 -19.77 9.28
C LYS A 172 3.88 -19.56 7.99
N LEU A 173 4.21 -18.31 7.64
CA LEU A 173 5.04 -18.04 6.46
C LEU A 173 6.46 -18.60 6.60
N SER A 174 7.08 -18.44 7.77
CA SER A 174 8.41 -19.00 8.05
C SER A 174 8.45 -20.52 7.87
N GLU A 175 7.44 -21.23 8.36
CA GLU A 175 7.32 -22.68 8.21
C GLU A 175 7.07 -23.10 6.75
N GLN A 176 6.23 -22.37 6.02
CA GLN A 176 6.00 -22.61 4.60
C GLN A 176 7.30 -22.47 3.79
N LEU A 177 8.09 -21.42 4.07
CA LEU A 177 9.40 -21.23 3.46
C LEU A 177 10.34 -22.42 3.75
N LYS A 178 10.41 -22.84 5.03
CA LYS A 178 11.26 -23.97 5.45
C LYS A 178 10.86 -25.29 4.80
N LYS A 179 9.56 -25.56 4.66
CA LYS A 179 9.03 -26.76 3.97
C LYS A 179 9.46 -26.84 2.51
N GLU A 180 9.67 -25.69 1.88
CA GLU A 180 10.11 -25.60 0.48
C GLU A 180 11.62 -25.39 0.34
N ASN A 181 12.39 -25.76 1.37
CA ASN A 181 13.85 -25.65 1.45
C ASN A 181 14.39 -24.21 1.37
N PHE A 182 13.61 -23.21 1.80
CA PHE A 182 14.12 -21.86 2.06
C PHE A 182 14.34 -21.69 3.57
N PRO A 183 15.59 -21.69 4.06
CA PRO A 183 15.88 -21.35 5.45
C PRO A 183 15.25 -20.00 5.78
N SER A 184 14.57 -19.88 6.92
CA SER A 184 13.90 -18.64 7.29
C SER A 184 14.03 -18.33 8.77
N GLU A 185 14.05 -17.03 9.09
CA GLU A 185 14.13 -16.49 10.45
C GLU A 185 13.11 -15.37 10.63
N ILE A 186 12.69 -15.14 11.87
CA ILE A 186 11.78 -14.06 12.24
C ILE A 186 12.52 -13.13 13.19
N ILE A 187 12.53 -11.83 12.86
CA ILE A 187 13.16 -10.80 13.67
C ILE A 187 12.13 -9.73 13.98
N GLN A 188 12.02 -9.34 15.24
CA GLN A 188 11.18 -8.23 15.64
C GLN A 188 11.87 -6.90 15.35
N LYS A 189 11.18 -5.99 14.67
CA LYS A 189 11.67 -4.64 14.37
C LYS A 189 10.60 -3.61 14.66
N GLU A 190 11.00 -2.51 15.29
CA GLU A 190 10.12 -1.37 15.49
C GLU A 190 10.10 -0.51 14.21
N ILE A 191 8.93 -0.46 13.57
CA ILE A 191 8.73 0.23 12.29
C ILE A 191 7.50 1.12 12.44
N GLY A 192 7.71 2.44 12.50
CA GLY A 192 6.61 3.40 12.63
C GLY A 192 5.89 3.35 13.99
N GLY A 193 6.61 3.04 15.07
CA GLY A 193 6.05 2.95 16.43
C GLY A 193 5.26 1.66 16.71
N SER A 194 5.33 0.68 15.81
CA SER A 194 4.77 -0.65 15.98
C SER A 194 5.86 -1.72 15.83
N VAL A 195 5.83 -2.74 16.68
CA VAL A 195 6.76 -3.87 16.58
C VAL A 195 6.21 -4.87 15.57
N LEU A 196 6.95 -5.09 14.48
CA LEU A 196 6.63 -6.04 13.43
C LEU A 196 7.52 -7.28 13.53
N ASN A 197 6.92 -8.44 13.32
CA ASN A 197 7.60 -9.72 13.13
C ASN A 197 7.98 -9.84 11.65
N VAL A 198 9.25 -9.56 11.35
CA VAL A 198 9.77 -9.54 9.98
C VAL A 198 10.34 -10.91 9.62
N VAL A 199 9.82 -11.51 8.56
CA VAL A 199 10.25 -12.82 8.07
C VAL A 199 11.32 -12.64 7.00
N TYR A 200 12.48 -13.24 7.24
CA TYR A 200 13.60 -13.29 6.32
C TYR A 200 13.80 -14.70 5.77
N ALA A 201 14.23 -14.81 4.52
CA ALA A 201 14.53 -16.06 3.84
C ALA A 201 15.93 -16.06 3.24
N GLY A 202 16.65 -17.15 3.47
CA GLY A 202 17.99 -17.39 2.98
C GLY A 202 19.05 -16.48 3.60
N ASN A 203 20.30 -16.83 3.34
CA ASN A 203 21.44 -16.00 3.63
C ASN A 203 22.41 -16.07 2.45
N PHE A 204 22.71 -14.94 1.84
CA PHE A 204 23.40 -14.85 0.56
C PHE A 204 24.61 -13.93 0.66
N GLN A 205 25.73 -14.33 0.08
CA GLN A 205 26.92 -13.48 0.06
C GLN A 205 26.79 -12.34 -0.96
N ASN A 206 26.11 -12.59 -2.06
CA ASN A 206 25.96 -11.66 -3.18
C ASN A 206 24.48 -11.36 -3.44
N GLU A 207 24.21 -10.13 -3.85
CA GLU A 207 22.87 -9.68 -4.25
C GLU A 207 22.33 -10.46 -5.48
N ILE A 208 23.21 -10.82 -6.41
CA ILE A 208 22.86 -11.59 -7.62
C ILE A 208 22.26 -12.96 -7.23
N ASP A 209 22.86 -13.64 -6.25
CA ASP A 209 22.35 -14.92 -5.78
C ASP A 209 21.02 -14.73 -5.05
N ALA A 210 20.91 -13.71 -4.19
CA ALA A 210 19.65 -13.35 -3.54
C ALA A 210 18.53 -13.04 -4.57
N LYS A 211 18.86 -12.41 -5.70
CA LYS A 211 17.90 -12.09 -6.78
C LYS A 211 17.33 -13.33 -7.45
N LYS A 212 18.16 -14.35 -7.72
CA LYS A 212 17.67 -15.64 -8.25
C LYS A 212 16.60 -16.25 -7.32
N TYR A 213 16.85 -16.23 -6.02
CA TYR A 213 15.93 -16.78 -5.02
C TYR A 213 14.71 -15.89 -4.78
N LEU A 214 14.86 -14.58 -4.92
CA LEU A 214 13.77 -13.60 -4.78
C LEU A 214 12.63 -13.90 -5.76
N GLU A 215 12.96 -14.13 -7.03
CA GLU A 215 11.97 -14.41 -8.07
C GLU A 215 11.22 -15.72 -7.81
N VAL A 216 11.95 -16.75 -7.36
CA VAL A 216 11.37 -18.05 -7.00
C VAL A 216 10.42 -17.91 -5.81
N ILE A 217 10.82 -17.17 -4.77
CA ILE A 217 10.01 -16.94 -3.57
C ILE A 217 8.75 -16.15 -3.93
N ASN A 218 8.87 -15.07 -4.69
CA ASN A 218 7.73 -14.25 -5.10
C ASN A 218 6.69 -15.08 -5.87
N LYS A 219 7.16 -15.90 -6.81
CA LYS A 219 6.28 -16.76 -7.62
C LYS A 219 5.64 -17.88 -6.80
N LYS A 220 6.42 -18.55 -5.94
CA LYS A 220 5.97 -19.75 -5.22
C LYS A 220 5.03 -19.43 -4.07
N PHE A 221 5.30 -18.35 -3.35
CA PHE A 221 4.50 -17.95 -2.18
C PHE A 221 3.51 -16.84 -2.48
N ASN A 222 3.48 -16.33 -3.72
CA ASN A 222 2.64 -15.23 -4.15
C ASN A 222 2.81 -13.99 -3.24
N VAL A 223 4.07 -13.60 -3.04
CA VAL A 223 4.50 -12.50 -2.16
C VAL A 223 5.29 -11.45 -2.94
N SER A 224 5.43 -10.27 -2.34
CA SER A 224 6.29 -9.18 -2.83
C SER A 224 7.48 -9.01 -1.89
N ALA A 225 8.39 -9.97 -1.93
CA ALA A 225 9.60 -9.95 -1.14
C ALA A 225 10.61 -8.93 -1.70
N ARG A 226 11.61 -8.58 -0.89
CA ARG A 226 12.73 -7.70 -1.27
C ARG A 226 14.05 -8.18 -0.70
N ILE A 227 15.14 -7.91 -1.41
CA ILE A 227 16.49 -8.14 -0.88
C ILE A 227 16.80 -7.06 0.14
N VAL A 228 17.41 -7.46 1.25
CA VAL A 228 17.91 -6.58 2.30
C VAL A 228 19.34 -6.95 2.64
N LEU A 229 20.10 -5.97 3.14
CA LEU A 229 21.37 -6.23 3.81
C LEU A 229 21.09 -6.74 5.22
N LYS A 230 21.87 -7.74 5.64
CA LYS A 230 21.80 -8.33 6.98
C LYS A 230 22.71 -7.58 7.95
#